data_AF-A0A1D2AJI5-F1
#
_entry.id   AF-A0A1D2AJI5-F1
#
_cell.length_a   1.000
_cell.length_b   1.000
_cell.length_c   1.000
_cell.angle_alpha   90.00
_cell.angle_beta   90.00
_cell.angle_gamma   90.00
#
_symmetry.space_group_name_H-M   'P 1'
#
loop_
_entity.id
_entity.type
_entity.pdbx_description
1 polymer ?
#
loop_
_entity_poly.entity_id
_entity_poly.type
_entity_poly.pdbx_seq_one_letter_code
_entity_poly.pdbx_strand_id
1 'polypeptide(L)'
;TLVTIQAQSGGINWRGILRCLTRAGLFRPNVCAARQMLAGYNAMRRANCRNCDKYFHCQANYNAVARCGNSRSARDTARVISDCREYSQGGGADSDADQEANRFGRNLGNCASRYLRQVRCAYNPSTNTCG
;
A
#
# COMPACT_ATOMS: atom_id res chain seq x y z
N THR A 1 21.25 13.40 -12.77
CA THR A 1 20.59 12.31 -12.03
C THR A 1 19.19 12.14 -12.56
N LEU A 2 18.91 11.04 -13.26
CA LEU A 2 17.60 10.76 -13.84
C LEU A 2 16.58 10.55 -12.71
N VAL A 3 15.80 11.59 -12.41
CA VAL A 3 14.62 11.48 -11.55
C VAL A 3 13.56 10.77 -12.37
N THR A 4 13.46 9.45 -12.24
CA THR A 4 12.34 8.67 -12.78
C THR A 4 11.04 9.30 -12.26
N ILE A 5 10.24 9.83 -13.19
CA ILE A 5 8.93 10.40 -12.91
C ILE A 5 7.99 9.24 -12.60
N GLN A 6 7.88 8.80 -11.35
CA GLN A 6 6.85 7.84 -10.95
C GLN A 6 5.50 8.55 -10.78
N ALA A 7 4.96 9.01 -11.90
CA ALA A 7 3.53 9.21 -12.06
C ALA A 7 3.04 8.03 -12.91
N GLN A 8 2.73 6.92 -12.26
CA GLN A 8 1.84 5.89 -12.79
C GLN A 8 1.71 4.85 -11.69
N SER A 9 0.56 4.85 -11.03
CA SER A 9 0.07 3.62 -10.43
C SER A 9 0.13 2.55 -11.53
N GLY A 10 1.15 1.69 -11.52
CA GLY A 10 1.33 0.67 -12.54
C GLY A 10 0.07 -0.19 -12.70
N GLY A 11 -0.08 -0.85 -13.85
CA GLY A 11 -1.16 -1.81 -14.03
C GLY A 11 -1.12 -2.89 -12.95
N ILE A 12 -2.27 -3.24 -12.36
CA ILE A 12 -2.35 -4.36 -11.43
C ILE A 12 -2.52 -5.68 -12.19
N ASN A 13 -1.70 -6.66 -11.84
CA ASN A 13 -1.87 -8.04 -12.24
C ASN A 13 -2.82 -8.77 -11.27
N TRP A 14 -4.13 -8.55 -11.42
CA TRP A 14 -5.15 -9.15 -10.53
C TRP A 14 -5.12 -10.68 -10.53
N ARG A 15 -4.85 -11.30 -11.68
CA ARG A 15 -4.73 -12.76 -11.78
C ARG A 15 -3.56 -13.29 -10.94
N GLY A 16 -2.42 -12.60 -10.96
CA GLY A 16 -1.26 -12.91 -10.13
C GLY A 16 -1.55 -12.76 -8.65
N ILE A 17 -2.20 -11.66 -8.25
CA ILE A 17 -2.59 -11.41 -6.86
C ILE A 17 -3.52 -12.51 -6.37
N LEU A 18 -4.60 -12.81 -7.10
CA LEU A 18 -5.56 -13.86 -6.71
C LEU A 18 -4.88 -15.22 -6.61
N ARG A 19 -4.01 -15.57 -7.55
CA ARG A 19 -3.24 -16.82 -7.49
C ARG A 19 -2.35 -16.89 -6.25
N CYS A 20 -1.69 -15.79 -5.90
CA CYS A 20 -0.87 -15.71 -4.68
C CYS A 20 -1.73 -15.86 -3.42
N LEU A 21 -2.85 -15.15 -3.33
CA LEU A 21 -3.77 -15.22 -2.19
C LEU A 21 -4.33 -16.65 -2.00
N THR A 22 -4.68 -17.33 -3.09
CA THR A 22 -5.12 -18.74 -3.03
C THR A 22 -3.99 -19.66 -2.57
N ARG A 23 -2.75 -19.45 -3.05
CA ARG A 23 -1.57 -20.24 -2.65
C ARG A 23 -1.12 -20.00 -1.21
N ALA A 24 -1.45 -18.86 -0.62
CA ALA A 24 -1.24 -18.62 0.80
C ALA A 24 -2.04 -19.60 1.70
N GLY A 25 -2.88 -20.47 1.11
CA GLY A 25 -3.12 -21.85 1.56
C GLY A 25 -4.12 -22.03 2.71
N LEU A 26 -4.20 -21.08 3.64
CA LEU A 26 -5.06 -21.12 4.83
C LEU A 26 -5.55 -19.72 5.26
N PHE A 27 -5.41 -18.74 4.36
CA PHE A 27 -5.66 -17.34 4.68
C PHE A 27 -7.17 -17.06 4.75
N ARG A 28 -7.69 -16.90 5.98
CA ARG A 28 -8.98 -16.23 6.21
C ARG A 28 -8.72 -14.73 6.41
N PRO A 29 -8.96 -13.89 5.40
CA PRO A 29 -8.73 -12.46 5.53
C PRO A 29 -9.60 -11.88 6.64
N ASN A 30 -9.01 -10.98 7.42
CA ASN A 30 -9.80 -10.00 8.13
C ASN A 30 -10.47 -9.10 7.08
N VAL A 31 -11.79 -9.27 6.89
CA VAL A 31 -12.56 -8.59 5.84
C VAL A 31 -12.48 -7.07 5.96
N CYS A 32 -12.44 -6.53 7.18
CA CYS A 32 -12.24 -5.10 7.40
C CYS A 32 -10.88 -4.67 6.85
N ALA A 33 -9.80 -5.38 7.22
CA ALA A 33 -8.45 -5.04 6.79
C ALA A 33 -8.30 -5.14 5.26
N ALA A 34 -8.84 -6.19 4.65
CA ALA A 34 -8.85 -6.36 3.20
C ALA A 34 -9.59 -5.21 2.48
N ARG A 35 -10.72 -4.75 3.02
CA ARG A 35 -11.45 -3.58 2.50
C ARG A 35 -10.63 -2.29 2.61
N GLN A 36 -9.89 -2.08 3.70
CA GLN A 36 -9.01 -0.92 3.83
C GLN A 36 -7.83 -0.96 2.85
N MET A 37 -7.25 -2.14 2.62
CA MET A 37 -6.19 -2.32 1.61
C MET A 37 -6.70 -2.00 0.20
N LEU A 38 -7.88 -2.49 -0.18
CA LEU A 38 -8.53 -2.18 -1.45
C LEU A 38 -8.86 -0.68 -1.58
N ALA A 39 -9.39 -0.06 -0.51
CA ALA A 39 -9.67 1.37 -0.48
C ALA A 39 -8.40 2.22 -0.68
N GLY A 40 -7.28 1.82 -0.05
CA GLY A 40 -5.99 2.45 -0.23
C GLY A 40 -5.47 2.37 -1.66
N TYR A 41 -5.57 1.19 -2.30
CA TYR A 41 -5.27 1.03 -3.72
C TYR A 41 -6.13 1.96 -4.60
N ASN A 42 -7.45 1.98 -4.37
CA ASN A 42 -8.35 2.84 -5.12
C ASN A 42 -8.08 4.34 -4.90
N ALA A 43 -7.64 4.74 -3.70
CA ALA A 43 -7.24 6.12 -3.41
C ALA A 43 -5.96 6.47 -4.18
N MET A 44 -4.94 5.62 -4.16
CA MET A 44 -3.71 5.79 -4.93
C MET A 44 -3.98 5.94 -6.43
N ARG A 45 -4.82 5.04 -6.98
CA ARG A 45 -5.23 5.05 -8.39
C ARG A 45 -5.96 6.33 -8.76
N ARG A 46 -6.93 6.75 -7.95
CA ARG A 46 -7.70 7.98 -8.19
C ARG A 46 -6.85 9.23 -8.09
N ALA A 47 -5.93 9.27 -7.13
CA ALA A 47 -5.04 10.41 -6.95
C ALA A 47 -4.04 10.54 -8.10
N ASN A 48 -3.56 9.41 -8.64
CA ASN A 48 -2.55 9.32 -9.71
C ASN A 48 -1.40 10.33 -9.50
N CYS A 49 -0.93 10.44 -8.26
CA CYS A 49 -0.09 11.53 -7.83
C CYS A 49 1.38 11.13 -7.82
N ARG A 50 2.24 11.99 -8.36
CA ARG A 50 3.67 11.70 -8.54
C ARG A 50 4.38 11.51 -7.19
N ASN A 51 5.23 10.48 -7.11
CA ASN A 51 6.05 10.15 -5.93
C ASN A 51 5.26 9.86 -4.65
N CYS A 52 3.98 9.51 -4.75
CA CYS A 52 3.10 9.31 -3.60
C CYS A 52 2.75 7.84 -3.31
N ASP A 53 3.27 6.91 -4.11
CA ASP A 53 3.10 5.46 -3.95
C ASP A 53 3.36 5.01 -2.50
N LYS A 54 4.51 5.38 -1.94
CA LYS A 54 4.93 4.97 -0.59
C LYS A 54 4.01 5.53 0.50
N TYR A 55 3.47 6.74 0.30
CA TYR A 55 2.44 7.29 1.20
C TYR A 55 1.18 6.42 1.20
N PHE A 56 0.68 6.04 0.03
CA PHE A 56 -0.51 5.20 -0.06
C PHE A 56 -0.29 3.78 0.46
N HIS A 57 0.89 3.20 0.23
CA HIS A 57 1.30 1.92 0.81
C HIS A 57 1.25 1.94 2.33
N CYS A 58 1.86 2.96 2.93
CA CYS A 58 1.85 3.17 4.36
C CYS A 58 0.42 3.38 4.87
N GLN A 59 -0.33 4.31 4.28
CA GLN A 59 -1.65 4.70 4.78
C GLN A 59 -2.67 3.55 4.68
N ALA A 60 -2.61 2.74 3.62
CA ALA A 60 -3.44 1.56 3.47
C ALA A 60 -3.18 0.54 4.58
N ASN A 61 -1.91 0.24 4.87
CA ASN A 61 -1.51 -0.67 5.94
C ASN A 61 -1.86 -0.12 7.33
N TYR A 62 -1.67 1.18 7.56
CA TYR A 62 -2.09 1.85 8.79
C TYR A 62 -3.59 1.68 9.01
N ASN A 63 -4.40 2.04 8.01
CA ASN A 63 -5.86 1.95 8.09
C ASN A 63 -6.33 0.51 8.30
N ALA A 64 -5.71 -0.45 7.61
CA ALA A 64 -6.01 -1.87 7.74
C ALA A 64 -5.81 -2.39 9.17
N VAL A 65 -4.89 -1.82 9.95
CA VAL A 65 -4.66 -2.20 11.35
C VAL A 65 -5.47 -1.33 12.30
N ALA A 66 -5.32 -0.01 12.22
CA ALA A 66 -5.90 0.96 13.14
C ALA A 66 -7.43 0.91 13.15
N ARG A 67 -8.07 0.73 11.99
CA ARG A 67 -9.53 0.75 11.85
C ARG A 67 -10.18 -0.63 12.01
N CYS A 68 -9.37 -1.69 12.09
CA CYS A 68 -9.86 -3.07 12.11
C CYS A 68 -9.44 -3.81 13.39
N GLY A 69 -9.55 -3.09 14.52
CA GLY A 69 -9.39 -3.63 15.86
C GLY A 69 -7.95 -3.90 16.29
N ASN A 70 -6.94 -3.35 15.56
CA ASN A 70 -5.53 -3.50 15.89
C ASN A 70 -5.11 -4.98 16.12
N SER A 71 -5.78 -5.90 15.43
CA SER A 71 -5.66 -7.33 15.68
C SER A 71 -4.49 -7.96 14.92
N ARG A 72 -4.05 -9.14 15.37
CA ARG A 72 -3.05 -9.93 14.63
C ARG A 72 -3.57 -10.31 13.23
N SER A 73 -4.84 -10.71 13.13
CA SER A 73 -5.45 -11.06 11.84
C SER A 73 -5.51 -9.87 10.86
N ALA A 74 -5.71 -8.65 11.35
CA ALA A 74 -5.65 -7.44 10.54
C ALA A 74 -4.23 -7.18 9.99
N ARG A 75 -3.21 -7.32 10.85
CA ARG A 75 -1.80 -7.20 10.43
C ARG A 75 -1.42 -8.27 9.42
N ASP A 76 -1.75 -9.52 9.69
CA ASP A 76 -1.47 -10.65 8.77
C ASP A 76 -2.17 -10.45 7.43
N THR A 77 -3.39 -9.93 7.44
CA THR A 77 -4.13 -9.60 6.21
C THR A 77 -3.46 -8.51 5.39
N ALA A 78 -3.06 -7.41 6.02
CA ALA A 78 -2.37 -6.33 5.35
C ALA A 78 -1.03 -6.80 4.77
N ARG A 79 -0.27 -7.60 5.54
CA ARG A 79 0.99 -8.21 5.08
C ARG A 79 0.80 -9.11 3.87
N VAL A 80 -0.09 -10.10 3.94
CA VAL A 80 -0.31 -11.06 2.85
C VAL A 80 -0.76 -10.37 1.56
N ILE A 81 -1.64 -9.36 1.66
CA ILE A 81 -2.07 -8.58 0.48
C ILE A 81 -0.90 -7.78 -0.11
N SER A 82 -0.07 -7.16 0.73
CA SER A 82 1.15 -6.46 0.29
C SER A 82 2.13 -7.41 -0.41
N ASP A 83 2.44 -8.55 0.19
CA ASP A 83 3.36 -9.56 -0.36
C ASP A 83 2.84 -10.10 -1.71
N CYS A 84 1.53 -10.34 -1.81
CA CYS A 84 0.92 -10.80 -3.06
C CYS A 84 0.85 -9.74 -4.16
N ARG A 85 0.71 -8.45 -3.80
CA ARG A 85 0.85 -7.36 -4.78
C ARG A 85 2.27 -7.36 -5.34
N GLU A 86 3.28 -7.41 -4.48
CA GLU A 86 4.68 -7.40 -4.89
C GLU A 86 5.02 -8.59 -5.80
N TYR A 87 4.63 -9.80 -5.38
CA TYR A 87 4.78 -11.00 -6.20
C TYR A 87 4.15 -10.83 -7.59
N SER A 88 2.97 -10.21 -7.67
CA SER A 88 2.27 -10.01 -8.94
C SER A 88 2.94 -9.02 -9.89
N GLN A 89 3.80 -8.15 -9.36
CA GLN A 89 4.57 -7.15 -10.09
C GLN A 89 5.95 -7.66 -10.53
N GLY A 90 6.32 -8.89 -10.12
CA GLY A 90 7.59 -9.53 -10.51
C GLY A 90 8.82 -9.05 -9.72
N GLY A 91 8.61 -8.26 -8.66
CA GLY A 91 9.69 -7.56 -7.96
C GLY A 91 10.31 -6.43 -8.80
N GLY A 92 10.91 -5.43 -8.15
CA GLY A 92 11.55 -4.31 -8.84
C GLY A 92 12.43 -3.48 -7.92
N ALA A 93 13.09 -2.46 -8.48
CA ALA A 93 14.00 -1.58 -7.72
C ALA A 93 13.33 -0.90 -6.51
N ASP A 94 11.99 -0.72 -6.55
CA ASP A 94 11.21 -0.13 -5.46
C ASP A 94 10.67 -1.14 -4.43
N SER A 95 10.86 -2.44 -4.64
CA SER A 95 10.30 -3.52 -3.79
C SER A 95 10.60 -3.30 -2.30
N ASP A 96 11.86 -3.01 -1.95
CA ASP A 96 12.28 -2.80 -0.56
C ASP A 96 11.64 -1.55 0.05
N ALA A 97 11.52 -0.47 -0.73
CA ALA A 97 10.94 0.78 -0.27
C ALA A 97 9.41 0.68 -0.08
N ASP A 98 8.73 -0.04 -0.99
CA ASP A 98 7.32 -0.37 -0.86
C ASP A 98 7.07 -1.23 0.40
N GLN A 99 7.93 -2.22 0.65
CA GLN A 99 7.80 -3.09 1.81
C GLN A 99 8.09 -2.38 3.13
N GLU A 100 9.08 -1.48 3.17
CA GLU A 100 9.30 -0.63 4.34
C GLU A 100 8.11 0.32 4.59
N ALA A 101 7.52 0.91 3.54
CA ALA A 101 6.30 1.71 3.67
C ALA A 101 5.12 0.90 4.22
N ASN A 102 4.89 -0.29 3.67
CA ASN A 102 3.86 -1.22 4.15
C ASN A 102 4.07 -1.57 5.63
N ARG A 103 5.30 -1.93 6.01
CA ARG A 103 5.66 -2.32 7.38
C ARG A 103 5.51 -1.15 8.36
N PHE A 104 5.99 0.04 7.99
CA PHE A 104 5.88 1.22 8.84
C PHE A 104 4.41 1.57 9.13
N GLY A 105 3.55 1.57 8.11
CA GLY A 105 2.11 1.79 8.28
C GLY A 105 1.44 0.71 9.14
N ARG A 106 1.76 -0.56 8.89
CA ARG A 106 1.21 -1.71 9.64
C ARG A 106 1.62 -1.70 11.13
N ASN A 107 2.74 -1.05 11.44
CA ASN A 107 3.21 -0.78 12.80
C ASN A 107 2.69 0.54 13.37
N LEU A 108 1.66 1.13 12.76
CA LEU A 108 0.98 2.36 13.20
C LEU A 108 1.86 3.62 13.16
N GLY A 109 2.86 3.64 12.28
CA GLY A 109 3.71 4.82 12.08
C GLY A 109 2.98 6.00 11.42
N ASN A 110 3.49 7.22 11.62
CA ASN A 110 2.96 8.44 11.02
C ASN A 110 3.34 8.55 9.53
N CYS A 111 2.47 8.04 8.66
CA CYS A 111 2.68 7.99 7.21
C CYS A 111 2.87 9.38 6.57
N ALA A 112 2.14 10.39 7.06
CA ALA A 112 2.23 11.74 6.52
C ALA A 112 3.61 12.36 6.75
N SER A 113 4.09 12.28 8.01
CA SER A 113 5.41 12.78 8.39
C SER A 113 6.53 12.09 7.60
N ARG A 114 6.41 10.78 7.38
CA ARG A 114 7.45 10.00 6.68
C ARG A 114 7.39 10.14 5.16
N TYR A 115 6.21 10.06 4.54
CA TYR A 115 6.12 9.89 3.08
C TYR A 115 5.46 11.06 2.32
N LEU A 116 5.08 12.16 2.97
CA LEU A 116 4.69 13.37 2.22
C LEU A 116 5.93 14.23 1.92
N ARG A 117 6.66 14.63 2.98
CA ARG A 117 7.80 15.55 2.84
C ARG A 117 9.07 14.87 2.33
N GLN A 118 9.41 13.69 2.83
CA GLN A 118 10.72 13.06 2.53
C GLN A 118 10.85 12.67 1.05
N VAL A 119 9.76 12.24 0.42
CA VAL A 119 9.75 11.78 -0.99
C VAL A 119 9.18 12.81 -1.95
N ARG A 120 8.93 14.06 -1.50
CA ARG A 120 8.31 15.12 -2.30
C ARG A 120 7.01 14.66 -2.97
N CYS A 121 6.15 14.01 -2.20
CA CYS A 121 4.83 13.60 -2.66
C CYS A 121 3.91 14.83 -2.74
N ALA A 122 3.27 15.01 -3.89
CA ALA A 122 2.37 16.12 -4.20
C ALA A 122 0.94 15.97 -3.63
N TYR A 123 0.65 14.87 -2.95
CA TYR A 123 -0.69 14.58 -2.45
C TYR A 123 -1.00 15.31 -1.16
N ASN A 124 -2.14 16.00 -1.11
CA ASN A 124 -2.67 16.60 0.09
C ASN A 124 -3.78 15.70 0.68
N PRO A 125 -3.53 15.04 1.82
CA PRO A 125 -4.51 14.13 2.43
C PRO A 125 -5.72 14.82 3.06
N SER A 126 -5.64 16.12 3.34
CA SER A 126 -6.76 16.89 3.91
C SER A 126 -7.81 17.23 2.85
N THR A 127 -7.37 17.43 1.60
CA THR A 127 -8.26 17.79 0.47
C THR A 127 -8.46 16.64 -0.51
N ASN A 128 -7.71 15.54 -0.38
CA ASN A 128 -7.64 14.43 -1.33
C ASN A 128 -7.26 14.85 -2.75
N THR A 129 -6.42 15.88 -2.90
CA THR A 129 -5.99 16.41 -4.20
C THR A 129 -4.49 16.18 -4.44
N CYS A 130 -4.09 16.12 -5.70
CA CYS A 130 -2.69 16.17 -6.14
C CYS A 130 -2.40 17.56 -6.71
N GLY A 131 -1.27 18.17 -6.35
CA GLY A 131 -0.87 19.53 -6.76
C GLY A 131 0.46 19.59 -7.50
#